data_AF-A0A2V6GY61-F1
#
_entry.id   AF-A0A2V6GY61-F1
#
_cell.length_a   1.000
_cell.length_b   1.000
_cell.length_c   1.000
_cell.angle_alpha   90.00
_cell.angle_beta   90.00
_cell.angle_gamma   90.00
#
_symmetry.space_group_name_H-M   'P 1'
#
loop_
_entity.id
_entity.type
_entity.pdbx_description
1 polymer ?
#
loop_
_entity_poly.entity_id
_entity_poly.type
_entity_poly.pdbx_seq_one_letter_code
_entity_poly.pdbx_strand_id
1 'polypeptide(L)'
;MAGSSPAIPRLRNGGLVKIAGRAEVPGRPLLYETTHFFLDHFGLRSLDELPNVEELRKRNLPKARPVAPIHRGDADGPGSSTPATTPES
;
A
#
# COMPACT_ATOMS: atom_id res chain seq x y z
N MET A 1 -7.68 6.31 21.04
CA MET A 1 -6.91 6.92 19.93
C MET A 1 -7.16 6.11 18.67
N ALA A 2 -8.05 6.55 17.79
CA ALA A 2 -8.22 5.92 16.48
C ALA A 2 -7.06 6.36 15.58
N GLY A 3 -6.01 5.55 15.48
CA GLY A 3 -4.90 5.81 14.57
C GLY A 3 -5.44 5.87 13.13
N SER A 4 -5.26 6.99 12.45
CA SER A 4 -5.64 7.13 11.04
C SER A 4 -4.97 6.01 10.25
N SER A 5 -5.76 5.15 9.60
CA SER A 5 -5.24 4.05 8.80
C SER A 5 -4.22 4.58 7.77
N PRO A 6 -3.05 3.94 7.58
CA PRO A 6 -1.99 4.46 6.72
C PRO A 6 -2.44 4.47 5.25
N ALA A 7 -3.00 5.59 4.79
CA ALA A 7 -3.51 5.74 3.43
C ALA A 7 -2.39 5.96 2.41
N ILE A 8 -1.47 6.89 2.69
CA ILE A 8 -0.38 7.25 1.78
C ILE A 8 0.56 6.06 1.48
N PRO A 9 1.04 5.28 2.46
CA PRO A 9 1.88 4.12 2.16
C PRO A 9 1.19 3.09 1.26
N ARG A 10 -0.11 2.86 1.45
CA ARG A 10 -0.88 1.92 0.61
C ARG A 10 -1.00 2.41 -0.84
N LEU A 11 -1.34 3.69 -1.03
CA LEU A 11 -1.43 4.28 -2.37
C LEU A 11 -0.07 4.27 -3.08
N ARG A 12 1.02 4.56 -2.35
CA ARG A 12 2.38 4.53 -2.90
C ARG A 12 2.80 3.11 -3.27
N ASN A 13 2.57 2.14 -2.40
CA ASN A 13 2.91 0.73 -2.66
C ASN A 13 2.10 0.16 -3.83
N GLY A 14 0.88 0.65 -4.04
CA GLY A 14 0.04 0.32 -5.20
C GLY A 14 0.38 1.11 -6.48
N GLY A 15 1.42 1.95 -6.47
CA GLY A 15 1.86 2.72 -7.64
C GLY A 15 0.92 3.86 -8.06
N LEU A 16 -0.13 4.15 -7.27
CA LEU A 16 -1.13 5.18 -7.58
C LEU A 16 -0.61 6.61 -7.33
N VAL A 17 0.34 6.76 -6.41
CA VAL A 17 0.97 8.06 -6.10
C VAL A 17 2.48 7.92 -5.98
N LYS A 18 3.21 8.99 -6.30
CA LYS A 18 4.67 9.11 -6.14
C LYS A 18 5.04 10.38 -5.38
N ILE A 19 6.30 10.47 -4.95
CA ILE A 19 6.83 11.68 -4.32
C ILE A 19 7.15 12.69 -5.43
N ALA A 20 6.53 13.86 -5.37
CA ALA A 20 6.76 14.98 -6.28
C ALA A 20 7.93 15.87 -5.81
N GLY A 21 8.23 15.88 -4.52
CA GLY A 21 9.31 16.68 -3.95
C GLY A 21 9.11 16.98 -2.48
N ARG A 22 9.65 18.11 -2.02
CA ARG A 22 9.45 18.65 -0.67
C ARG A 22 8.96 20.09 -0.76
N ALA A 23 8.02 20.45 0.10
CA ALA A 23 7.53 21.82 0.17
C ALA A 23 8.59 22.75 0.78
N GLU A 24 8.65 24.00 0.32
CA GLU A 24 9.52 25.06 0.86
C GLU A 24 8.86 25.78 2.04
N VAL A 25 8.35 25.01 2.98
CA VAL A 25 7.72 25.50 4.23
C VAL A 25 8.41 24.89 5.44
N PRO A 26 8.29 25.48 6.64
CA PRO A 26 8.85 24.91 7.86
C PRO A 26 8.45 23.43 8.04
N GLY A 27 9.42 22.57 8.32
CA GLY A 27 9.25 21.11 8.39
C GLY A 27 9.45 20.36 7.07
N ARG A 28 9.52 21.06 5.93
CA ARG A 28 9.82 20.52 4.59
C ARG A 28 9.11 19.20 4.27
N PRO A 29 7.77 19.14 4.43
CA PRO A 29 7.02 17.90 4.24
C PRO A 29 7.12 17.38 2.80
N LEU A 30 6.99 16.07 2.63
CA LEU A 30 6.96 15.42 1.32
C LEU A 30 5.68 15.80 0.58
N LEU A 31 5.84 16.18 -0.69
CA LEU A 31 4.74 16.38 -1.63
C LEU A 31 4.51 15.09 -2.41
N TYR A 32 3.24 14.78 -2.64
CA TYR A 32 2.82 13.60 -3.39
C TYR A 32 1.97 14.02 -4.58
N GLU A 33 2.12 13.29 -5.69
CA GLU A 33 1.34 13.46 -6.91
C GLU A 33 0.82 12.12 -7.43
N THR A 34 -0.25 12.15 -8.22
CA THR A 34 -0.76 10.97 -8.92
C THR A 34 0.17 10.55 -10.05
N THR A 35 0.19 9.26 -10.36
CA THR A 35 0.98 8.70 -11.47
C THR A 35 0.13 8.53 -12.73
N HIS A 36 0.76 8.21 -13.87
CA HIS A 36 0.02 7.79 -15.06
C HIS A 36 -0.81 6.51 -14.79
N PHE A 37 -0.24 5.58 -14.00
CA PHE A 37 -0.93 4.36 -13.59
C PHE A 37 -2.24 4.65 -12.83
N PHE A 38 -2.34 5.76 -12.09
CA PHE A 38 -3.61 6.18 -11.51
C PHE A 38 -4.67 6.42 -12.60
N LEU A 39 -4.32 7.17 -13.65
CA LEU A 39 -5.23 7.44 -14.76
C LEU A 39 -5.67 6.14 -15.44
N ASP A 40 -4.71 5.26 -15.75
CA ASP A 40 -4.98 3.95 -16.34
C ASP A 40 -5.89 3.07 -15.45
N HIS A 41 -5.61 3.05 -14.13
CA HIS A 41 -6.35 2.25 -13.16
C HIS A 41 -7.81 2.69 -13.02
N PHE A 42 -8.07 4.00 -13.15
CA PHE A 42 -9.42 4.57 -13.09
C PHE A 42 -10.07 4.78 -14.46
N GLY A 43 -9.38 4.44 -15.56
CA GLY A 43 -9.89 4.60 -16.92
C GLY A 43 -10.06 6.06 -17.35
N LEU A 44 -9.21 6.96 -16.84
CA LEU A 44 -9.23 8.39 -17.13
C LEU A 44 -8.17 8.74 -18.17
N ARG A 45 -8.43 9.71 -19.03
CA ARG A 45 -7.39 10.27 -19.93
C ARG A 45 -6.65 11.44 -19.32
N SER A 46 -7.29 12.15 -18.39
CA SER A 46 -6.73 13.30 -17.69
C SER A 46 -7.38 13.49 -16.32
N LEU A 47 -6.77 14.33 -15.48
CA LEU A 47 -7.32 14.67 -14.17
C LEU A 47 -8.62 15.49 -14.25
N ASP A 48 -8.87 16.16 -15.39
CA ASP A 48 -10.08 16.96 -15.61
C ASP A 48 -11.34 16.09 -15.77
N GLU A 49 -11.18 14.80 -16.06
CA GLU A 49 -12.28 13.82 -16.17
C GLU A 49 -12.71 13.28 -14.79
N LEU A 50 -12.06 13.71 -13.71
CA LEU A 50 -12.46 13.32 -12.37
C LEU A 50 -13.83 13.93 -12.02
N PRO A 51 -14.75 13.12 -11.45
CA PRO A 51 -16.00 13.64 -10.94
C PRO A 51 -15.75 14.66 -9.84
N ASN A 52 -16.63 15.64 -9.72
CA ASN A 52 -16.50 16.64 -8.66
C ASN A 52 -16.76 16.01 -7.27
N VAL A 53 -16.40 16.75 -6.22
CA VAL A 53 -16.49 16.26 -4.83
C VAL A 53 -17.93 15.92 -4.43
N GLU A 54 -18.92 16.69 -4.91
CA GLU A 54 -20.34 16.47 -4.60
C GLU A 54 -20.87 15.18 -5.25
N GLU A 55 -20.43 14.89 -6.48
CA GLU A 55 -20.77 13.65 -7.19
C GLU A 55 -20.11 12.44 -6.54
N LEU A 56 -18.87 12.56 -6.08
CA LEU A 56 -18.18 11.49 -5.36
C LEU A 56 -18.88 11.12 -4.05
N ARG A 57 -19.39 12.10 -3.30
CA ARG A 57 -20.13 11.85 -2.04
C ARG A 57 -21.45 11.11 -2.26
N LYS A 58 -22.08 11.30 -3.42
CA LYS A 58 -23.33 10.62 -3.79
C LYS A 58 -23.10 9.17 -4.22
N ARG A 59 -21.87 8.81 -4.61
CA ARG A 59 -21.52 7.43 -5.01
C ARG A 59 -21.28 6.56 -3.78
N ASN A 60 -21.89 5.38 -3.76
CA ASN A 60 -21.59 4.34 -2.78
C ASN A 60 -20.25 3.68 -3.11
N LEU A 61 -19.15 4.30 -2.66
CA LEU A 61 -17.81 3.76 -2.83
C LEU A 61 -17.61 2.53 -1.93
N PRO A 62 -16.97 1.47 -2.44
CA PRO A 62 -16.62 0.32 -1.61
C PRO A 62 -15.69 0.78 -0.48
N LYS A 63 -16.10 0.53 0.77
CA LYS A 63 -15.28 0.84 1.93
C LYS A 63 -14.07 -0.10 1.91
N ALA A 64 -12.87 0.47 1.95
CA ALA A 64 -11.64 -0.31 1.98
C ALA A 64 -11.70 -1.32 3.13
N ARG A 65 -11.62 -2.62 2.80
CA ARG A 65 -11.56 -3.67 3.82
C ARG A 65 -10.24 -3.46 4.60
N PRO A 66 -10.28 -3.38 5.94
CA PRO A 66 -9.05 -3.35 6.71
C PRO A 66 -8.28 -4.63 6.38
N VAL A 67 -7.12 -4.48 5.72
CA VAL A 67 -6.15 -5.55 5.59
C VAL A 67 -5.65 -5.85 7.00
N ALA A 68 -6.09 -6.98 7.54
CA ALA A 68 -5.63 -7.43 8.84
C ALA A 68 -4.09 -7.55 8.80
N PRO A 69 -3.37 -7.11 9.84
CA PRO A 69 -1.93 -7.26 9.89
C PRO A 69 -1.59 -8.74 9.72
N ILE A 70 -0.85 -9.05 8.66
CA ILE A 70 -0.30 -10.39 8.42
C ILE A 70 0.71 -10.62 9.54
N HIS A 71 0.33 -11.37 10.58
CA HIS A 71 1.30 -11.97 11.49
C HIS A 71 2.00 -13.07 10.71
N ARG A 72 3.03 -12.69 9.95
CA ARG A 72 4.04 -13.64 9.49
C ARG A 72 4.86 -13.98 10.74
N GLY A 73 4.35 -14.94 11.50
CA GLY A 73 5.11 -15.57 12.57
C GLY A 73 6.28 -16.27 11.92
N ASP A 74 7.46 -15.70 12.12
CA ASP A 74 8.71 -16.40 11.96
C ASP A 74 8.71 -17.54 12.98
N ALA A 75 8.38 -18.74 12.51
CA ALA A 75 8.80 -19.98 13.12
C ALA A 75 9.62 -20.72 12.06
N ASP A 76 10.86 -20.27 11.98
CA ASP A 76 11.99 -21.00 11.42
C ASP A 76 12.06 -22.36 12.14
N GLY A 77 11.51 -23.40 11.51
CA GLY A 77 11.66 -24.78 11.96
C GLY A 77 12.99 -25.31 11.44
N PRO A 78 13.95 -25.67 12.31
CA PRO A 78 15.25 -26.13 11.85
C PRO A 78 15.16 -27.53 11.24
N GLY A 79 15.68 -27.66 10.02
CA GLY A 79 16.42 -28.82 9.52
C GLY A 79 15.71 -30.18 9.54
N SER A 80 15.06 -30.53 8.42
CA SER A 80 15.02 -31.94 8.00
C SER A 80 16.42 -32.35 7.54
N SER A 81 17.31 -32.71 8.47
CA SER A 81 18.62 -33.29 8.16
C SER A 81 19.18 -34.05 9.37
N THR A 82 18.92 -35.35 9.43
CA THR A 82 19.86 -36.31 10.02
C THR A 82 20.10 -37.43 9.00
N PRO A 83 21.23 -37.41 8.27
CA PRO A 83 21.85 -38.61 7.76
C PRO A 83 22.84 -39.11 8.82
N ALA A 84 22.49 -40.18 9.53
CA ALA A 84 23.44 -40.94 10.32
C ALA A 84 23.00 -42.41 10.35
N THR A 85 23.26 -43.08 9.23
CA THR A 85 23.50 -44.52 9.20
C THR A 85 24.94 -44.77 9.69
N THR A 86 25.20 -45.99 10.18
CA THR A 86 26.50 -46.63 10.52
C THR A 86 26.86 -46.63 12.02
N PRO A 87 27.40 -47.73 12.61
CA PRO A 87 27.27 -49.18 12.34
C PRO A 87 27.07 -50.06 13.62
N GLU A 88 26.81 -51.36 13.39
CA GLU A 88 27.31 -52.57 14.09
C GLU A 88 27.57 -52.58 15.62
N SER A 89 26.84 -53.47 16.34
CA SER A 89 27.43 -54.56 17.14
C SER A 89 26.38 -55.63 17.48
#